data_AF-A0A968ZPX9-F1
#
_entry.id   AF-A0A968ZPX9-F1
#
_cell.length_a   1.000
_cell.length_b   1.000
_cell.length_c   1.000
_cell.angle_alpha   90.00
_cell.angle_beta   90.00
_cell.angle_gamma   90.00
#
_symmetry.space_group_name_H-M   'P 1'
#
loop_
_entity.id
_entity.type
_entity.pdbx_description
1 polymer ?
#
loop_
_entity_poly.entity_id
_entity_poly.type
_entity_poly.pdbx_seq_one_letter_code
_entity_poly.pdbx_strand_id
1 'polypeptide(L)'
;MQGTCHCDRVIWRLDTPPESVTACNCTICRRYGALWAYGYIGHDIHLSGETACYRRSDGGSIDFHFCKNCGCVTHYAATRAGEDGRHWTAVNLRLTEPELIAHLPIDHFDGLSSFDDLPRDGRCVVDMWF
;
A
#
# COMPACT_ATOMS: atom_id res chain seq x y z
N MET A 1 10.11 9.57 1.10
CA MET A 1 8.89 10.13 1.74
C MET A 1 8.45 9.24 2.91
N GLN A 2 7.52 9.71 3.76
CA GLN A 2 7.01 8.94 4.89
C GLN A 2 5.50 9.06 5.00
N GLY A 3 4.88 8.08 5.65
CA GLY A 3 3.49 8.15 6.09
C GLY A 3 3.32 7.61 7.50
N THR A 4 2.31 8.11 8.20
CA THR A 4 2.00 7.71 9.58
C THR A 4 0.56 7.23 9.68
N CYS A 5 0.30 6.25 10.55
CA CYS A 5 -1.08 5.98 10.93
C CYS A 5 -1.67 7.18 11.68
N HIS A 6 -3.00 7.27 11.78
CA HIS A 6 -3.68 8.43 12.37
C HIS A 6 -3.24 8.80 13.79
N CYS A 7 -2.73 7.84 14.57
CA CYS A 7 -2.25 8.08 15.93
C CYS A 7 -0.71 8.14 16.04
N ASP A 8 -0.01 8.26 14.91
CA ASP A 8 1.45 8.40 14.77
C ASP A 8 2.30 7.26 15.37
N ARG A 9 1.68 6.15 15.75
CA ARG A 9 2.36 5.01 16.39
C ARG A 9 3.04 4.07 15.39
N VAL A 10 2.59 4.08 14.13
CA VAL A 10 3.14 3.25 13.06
C VAL A 10 3.54 4.16 11.93
N ILE A 11 4.78 4.03 11.51
CA ILE A 11 5.42 4.88 10.51
C ILE A 11 6.02 3.97 9.46
N TRP A 12 5.83 4.34 8.20
CA TRP A 12 6.61 3.79 7.11
C TRP A 12 7.43 4.89 6.43
N ARG A 13 8.61 4.54 5.94
CA ARG A 13 9.47 5.40 5.12
C ARG A 13 9.76 4.68 3.82
N LEU A 14 9.61 5.41 2.72
CA LEU A 14 10.00 4.98 1.38
C LEU A 14 11.16 5.87 0.93
N ASP A 15 12.28 5.28 0.52
CA ASP A 15 13.50 6.02 0.19
C ASP A 15 13.34 6.95 -1.02
N THR A 16 12.69 6.45 -2.06
CA THR A 16 12.47 7.19 -3.31
C THR A 16 10.98 7.42 -3.52
N PRO A 17 10.52 8.64 -3.83
CA PRO A 17 9.12 8.86 -4.21
C PRO A 17 8.70 7.94 -5.36
N PRO A 18 7.51 7.34 -5.33
CA PRO A 18 7.07 6.45 -6.39
C PRO A 18 6.66 7.26 -7.63
N GLU A 19 6.71 6.65 -8.80
CA GLU A 19 6.28 7.28 -10.06
C GLU A 19 4.76 7.25 -10.26
N SER A 20 4.06 6.36 -9.55
CA SER A 20 2.63 6.17 -9.59
C SER A 20 2.13 5.52 -8.31
N VAL A 21 0.80 5.44 -8.16
CA VAL A 21 0.15 4.71 -7.07
C VAL A 21 -0.76 3.64 -7.65
N THR A 22 -0.91 2.51 -6.97
CA THR A 22 -1.84 1.47 -7.41
C THR A 22 -3.15 1.48 -6.62
N ALA A 23 -4.25 1.56 -7.35
CA ALA A 23 -5.61 1.35 -6.85
C ALA A 23 -6.12 -0.01 -7.31
N CYS A 24 -6.25 -0.95 -6.37
CA CYS A 24 -6.75 -2.30 -6.63
C CYS A 24 -8.23 -2.42 -6.20
N ASN A 25 -9.06 -2.97 -7.08
CA ASN A 25 -10.50 -3.15 -6.83
C ASN A 25 -10.87 -4.49 -6.16
N CYS A 26 -9.89 -5.32 -5.78
CA CYS A 26 -10.17 -6.64 -5.22
C CYS A 26 -11.01 -6.55 -3.94
N THR A 27 -11.57 -7.67 -3.50
CA THR A 27 -12.51 -7.72 -2.37
C THR A 27 -12.00 -7.05 -1.09
N ILE A 28 -10.70 -7.03 -0.83
CA ILE A 28 -10.13 -6.39 0.35
C ILE A 28 -9.59 -4.98 0.09
N CYS A 29 -8.85 -4.76 -1.00
CA CYS A 29 -8.23 -3.47 -1.30
C CYS A 29 -9.27 -2.35 -1.47
N ARG A 30 -10.38 -2.62 -2.18
CA ARG A 30 -11.46 -1.62 -2.32
C ARG A 30 -12.16 -1.27 -1.01
N ARG A 31 -12.14 -2.18 -0.02
CA ARG A 31 -12.74 -1.96 1.31
C ARG A 31 -11.80 -1.20 2.23
N TYR A 32 -10.49 -1.43 2.12
CA TYR A 32 -9.50 -0.61 2.79
C TYR A 32 -9.33 0.75 2.14
N GLY A 33 -9.68 0.89 0.87
CA GLY A 33 -9.52 2.12 0.12
C GLY A 33 -8.05 2.53 -0.03
N ALA A 34 -7.10 1.61 0.11
CA ALA A 34 -5.68 1.92 0.12
C ALA A 34 -5.15 2.29 -1.29
N LEU A 35 -4.11 3.12 -1.31
CA LEU A 35 -3.31 3.41 -2.51
C LEU A 35 -1.90 2.90 -2.27
N TRP A 36 -1.43 1.99 -3.10
CA TRP A 36 -0.21 1.23 -2.83
C TRP A 36 0.99 1.79 -3.57
N ALA A 37 2.12 1.91 -2.86
CA ALA A 37 3.46 2.07 -3.44
C ALA A 37 4.33 0.88 -3.03
N TYR A 38 5.00 0.27 -4.00
CA TYR A 38 5.70 -1.00 -3.83
C TYR A 38 7.17 -0.83 -3.47
N GLY A 39 7.74 -1.87 -2.87
CA GLY A 39 9.16 -1.98 -2.58
C GLY A 39 9.47 -3.25 -1.79
N TYR A 40 10.54 -3.21 -1.03
CA TYR A 40 11.05 -4.31 -0.21
C TYR A 40 11.37 -3.85 1.22
N ILE A 41 10.86 -4.59 2.20
CA ILE A 41 11.12 -4.31 3.61
C ILE A 41 12.62 -4.45 3.91
N GLY A 42 13.19 -3.44 4.55
CA GLY A 42 14.61 -3.40 4.93
C GLY A 42 15.56 -2.93 3.83
N HIS A 43 15.03 -2.62 2.64
CA HIS A 43 15.80 -2.07 1.52
C HIS A 43 15.40 -0.62 1.24
N ASP A 44 14.32 -0.43 0.50
CA ASP A 44 13.75 0.87 0.13
C ASP A 44 12.52 1.24 0.97
N ILE A 45 11.90 0.25 1.63
CA ILE A 45 10.81 0.45 2.59
C ILE A 45 11.27 0.10 4.01
N HIS A 46 11.08 1.04 4.93
CA HIS A 46 11.36 0.88 6.35
C HIS A 46 10.08 1.07 7.16
N LEU A 47 9.90 0.21 8.17
CA LEU A 47 8.70 0.17 9.00
C LEU A 47 9.09 0.33 10.47
N SER A 48 8.29 1.09 11.21
CA SER A 48 8.43 1.24 12.66
C SER A 48 7.06 1.24 13.32
N GLY A 49 7.01 0.74 14.55
CA GLY A 49 5.77 0.64 15.34
C GLY A 49 5.09 -0.72 15.26
N GLU A 50 4.19 -0.97 16.21
CA GLU A 50 3.49 -2.24 16.30
C GLU A 50 2.26 -2.31 15.40
N THR A 51 2.13 -3.42 14.68
CA THR A 51 0.96 -3.73 13.85
C THR A 51 0.34 -5.07 14.25
N ALA A 52 -0.95 -5.22 13.95
CA ALA A 52 -1.56 -6.52 13.79
C ALA A 52 -1.68 -6.81 12.28
N CYS A 53 -1.81 -8.08 11.92
CA CYS A 53 -2.00 -8.48 10.53
C CYS A 53 -3.27 -9.28 10.33
N TYR A 54 -3.80 -9.20 9.12
CA TYR A 54 -4.90 -10.02 8.62
C TYR A 54 -4.47 -10.69 7.31
N ARG A 55 -4.58 -12.02 7.29
CA ARG A 55 -4.45 -12.82 6.07
C ARG A 55 -5.82 -13.27 5.62
N ARG A 56 -6.09 -13.19 4.32
CA ARG A 56 -7.33 -13.72 3.75
C ARG A 56 -7.39 -15.25 3.97
N SER A 57 -8.60 -15.74 4.24
CA SER A 57 -8.84 -17.16 4.52
C SER A 57 -8.62 -18.08 3.32
N ASP A 58 -8.61 -17.54 2.11
CA ASP A 58 -8.33 -18.29 0.88
C ASP A 58 -6.83 -18.54 0.63
N GLY A 59 -5.98 -18.29 1.62
CA GLY A 59 -4.58 -18.68 1.58
C GLY A 59 -3.68 -17.73 0.77
N GLY A 60 -4.02 -16.44 0.73
CA GLY A 60 -3.26 -15.42 0.01
C GLY A 60 -1.76 -15.36 0.39
N SER A 61 -0.94 -14.89 -0.55
CA SER A 61 0.52 -14.75 -0.41
C SER A 61 0.95 -13.46 0.30
N ILE A 62 0.01 -12.68 0.84
CA ILE A 62 0.27 -11.41 1.54
C ILE A 62 -0.50 -11.31 2.86
N ASP A 63 0.11 -10.62 3.82
CA ASP A 63 -0.50 -10.18 5.07
C ASP A 63 -0.78 -8.68 5.03
N PHE A 64 -2.02 -8.27 5.32
CA PHE A 64 -2.36 -6.86 5.47
C PHE A 64 -2.11 -6.40 6.90
N HIS A 65 -1.24 -5.42 7.08
CA HIS A 65 -0.88 -4.87 8.37
C HIS A 65 -1.63 -3.58 8.68
N PHE A 66 -2.09 -3.46 9.91
CA PHE A 66 -2.80 -2.29 10.40
C PHE A 66 -2.35 -1.91 11.81
N CYS A 67 -2.47 -0.63 12.14
CA CYS A 67 -2.18 -0.13 13.46
C CYS A 67 -3.17 -0.71 14.48
N LYS A 68 -2.67 -1.35 15.55
CA LYS A 68 -3.50 -1.91 16.63
C LYS A 68 -4.35 -0.87 17.37
N ASN A 69 -3.96 0.41 17.31
CA ASN A 69 -4.60 1.48 18.07
C ASN A 69 -5.68 2.22 17.26
N CYS A 70 -5.38 2.65 16.03
CA CYS A 70 -6.33 3.42 15.20
C CYS A 70 -6.92 2.63 14.03
N GLY A 71 -6.45 1.40 13.76
CA GLY A 71 -6.99 0.56 12.69
C GLY A 71 -6.55 0.95 11.27
N CYS A 72 -5.80 2.04 11.08
CA CYS A 72 -5.28 2.40 9.76
C CYS A 72 -4.46 1.25 9.15
N VAL A 73 -4.78 0.85 7.92
CA VAL A 73 -4.01 -0.11 7.14
C VAL A 73 -2.76 0.59 6.63
N THR A 74 -1.59 0.08 7.04
CA THR A 74 -0.31 0.75 6.81
C THR A 74 0.44 0.18 5.62
N HIS A 75 0.47 -1.13 5.50
CA HIS A 75 1.13 -1.85 4.42
C HIS A 75 0.53 -3.24 4.28
N TYR A 76 0.91 -3.97 3.24
CA TYR A 76 0.88 -5.42 3.26
C TYR A 76 2.28 -5.97 2.96
N ALA A 77 2.56 -7.19 3.41
CA ALA A 77 3.85 -7.84 3.20
C ALA A 77 3.65 -9.24 2.61
N ALA A 78 4.52 -9.64 1.69
CA ALA A 78 4.58 -11.02 1.23
C ALA A 78 4.88 -11.96 2.41
N THR A 79 4.16 -13.07 2.47
CA THR A 79 4.28 -14.06 3.56
C THR A 79 5.58 -14.86 3.47
N ARG A 80 6.26 -14.81 2.33
CA ARG A 80 7.54 -15.44 2.06
C ARG A 80 8.45 -14.45 1.34
N ALA A 81 9.75 -14.55 1.61
CA ALA A 81 10.76 -13.88 0.81
C ALA A 81 10.77 -14.42 -0.62
N GLY A 82 11.19 -13.59 -1.57
CA GLY A 82 11.55 -14.02 -2.92
C GLY A 82 12.82 -14.87 -2.93
N GLU A 83 13.20 -15.38 -4.11
CA GLU A 83 14.41 -16.19 -4.30
C GLU A 83 15.70 -15.43 -3.93
N ASP A 84 15.68 -14.11 -4.04
CA ASP A 84 16.76 -13.19 -3.64
C ASP A 84 16.78 -12.88 -2.13
N GLY A 85 15.90 -13.51 -1.34
CA GLY A 85 15.78 -13.32 0.09
C GLY A 85 15.04 -12.04 0.51
N ARG A 86 14.55 -11.23 -0.43
CA ARG A 86 13.88 -9.96 -0.12
C ARG A 86 12.38 -10.16 0.11
N HIS A 87 11.83 -9.39 1.05
CA HIS A 87 10.40 -9.38 1.35
C HIS A 87 9.68 -8.27 0.60
N TRP A 88 8.97 -8.62 -0.46
CA TRP A 88 8.15 -7.69 -1.22
C TRP A 88 6.99 -7.15 -0.37
N THR A 89 6.68 -5.87 -0.51
CA THR A 89 5.67 -5.17 0.26
C THR A 89 5.09 -4.00 -0.54
N ALA A 90 3.97 -3.45 -0.06
CA ALA A 90 3.54 -2.13 -0.46
C ALA A 90 3.01 -1.33 0.72
N VAL A 91 3.30 -0.04 0.75
CA VAL A 91 2.85 0.91 1.78
C VAL A 91 1.64 1.70 1.28
N ASN A 92 0.74 2.03 2.21
CA ASN A 92 -0.46 2.82 1.90
C ASN A 92 -0.13 4.31 1.88
N LEU A 93 -0.11 4.91 0.68
CA LEU A 93 0.18 6.32 0.48
C LEU A 93 -0.89 7.26 1.04
N ARG A 94 -2.11 6.78 1.35
CA ARG A 94 -3.12 7.62 2.04
C ARG A 94 -2.72 8.05 3.45
N LEU A 95 -1.60 7.55 3.95
CA LEU A 95 -1.03 7.90 5.24
C LEU A 95 0.00 9.03 5.16
N THR A 96 0.19 9.64 3.98
CA THR A 96 1.03 10.83 3.81
C THR A 96 0.19 12.10 3.79
N GLU A 97 0.87 13.25 3.86
CA GLU A 97 0.24 14.52 3.49
C GLU A 97 -0.29 14.45 2.05
N PRO A 98 -1.52 14.92 1.76
CA PRO A 98 -2.17 14.77 0.46
C PRO A 98 -1.39 15.42 -0.69
N GLU A 99 -0.75 16.56 -0.46
CA GLU A 99 -0.06 17.35 -1.49
C GLU A 99 1.15 16.61 -2.06
N LEU A 100 1.79 15.75 -1.25
CA LEU A 100 2.96 14.97 -1.68
C LEU A 100 2.62 13.92 -2.74
N ILE A 101 1.36 13.47 -2.79
CA ILE A 101 0.92 12.40 -3.66
C ILE A 101 -0.14 12.83 -4.67
N ALA A 102 -0.72 14.03 -4.54
CA ALA A 102 -1.80 14.55 -5.37
C ALA A 102 -1.53 14.43 -6.89
N HIS A 103 -0.29 14.68 -7.31
CA HIS A 103 0.13 14.66 -8.71
C HIS A 103 0.43 13.25 -9.26
N LEU A 104 0.49 12.23 -8.41
CA LEU A 104 0.87 10.89 -8.84
C LEU A 104 -0.24 10.26 -9.68
N PRO A 105 0.09 9.70 -10.86
CA PRO A 105 -0.85 8.92 -11.67
C PRO A 105 -1.38 7.70 -10.91
N ILE A 106 -2.64 7.34 -11.16
CA ILE A 106 -3.24 6.13 -10.60
C ILE A 106 -3.16 4.99 -11.62
N ASP A 107 -2.38 3.97 -11.28
CA ASP A 107 -2.39 2.68 -11.97
C ASP A 107 -3.51 1.81 -11.39
N HIS A 108 -4.48 1.43 -12.22
CA HIS A 108 -5.61 0.62 -11.79
C HIS A 108 -5.32 -0.86 -11.99
N PHE A 109 -5.58 -1.67 -10.96
CA PHE A 109 -5.45 -3.13 -11.04
C PHE A 109 -6.81 -3.80 -10.81
N ASP A 110 -7.26 -4.60 -11.77
CA ASP A 110 -8.51 -5.38 -11.63
C ASP A 110 -8.27 -6.68 -10.87
N GLY A 111 -8.08 -6.59 -9.56
CA GLY A 111 -7.98 -7.77 -8.70
C GLY A 111 -9.32 -8.45 -8.39
N LEU A 112 -10.43 -8.02 -8.99
CA LEU A 112 -11.75 -8.61 -8.77
C LEU A 112 -12.13 -9.60 -9.87
N SER A 113 -11.86 -9.29 -11.14
CA SER A 113 -12.35 -10.07 -12.28
C SER A 113 -11.22 -10.68 -13.11
N SER A 114 -10.33 -9.86 -13.67
CA SER A 114 -9.31 -10.34 -14.61
C SER A 114 -7.96 -10.67 -13.97
N PHE A 115 -7.65 -10.03 -12.84
CA PHE A 115 -6.34 -10.05 -12.17
C PHE A 115 -5.21 -9.42 -13.02
N ASP A 116 -5.52 -8.37 -13.77
CA ASP A 116 -4.58 -7.65 -14.64
C ASP A 116 -4.51 -6.15 -14.34
N ASP A 117 -3.43 -5.52 -14.81
CA ASP A 117 -3.34 -4.07 -14.92
C ASP A 117 -4.31 -3.53 -15.98
N LEU A 118 -5.03 -2.47 -15.64
CA LEU A 118 -5.90 -1.76 -16.56
C LEU A 118 -5.14 -0.62 -17.24
N PRO A 119 -5.53 -0.21 -18.47
CA PRO A 119 -4.94 0.95 -19.13
C PRO A 119 -5.08 2.22 -18.28
N ARG A 120 -4.05 3.07 -18.30
CA ARG A 120 -4.10 4.39 -17.65
C ARG A 120 -5.24 5.23 -18.23
N ASP A 121 -6.00 5.84 -17.34
CA ASP A 121 -7.13 6.72 -17.67
C ASP A 121 -6.78 8.22 -17.54
N GLY A 122 -5.52 8.52 -17.24
CA GLY A 122 -5.01 9.89 -17.07
C GLY A 122 -5.32 10.52 -15.72
N ARG A 123 -5.99 9.81 -14.80
CA ARG A 123 -6.30 10.33 -13.47
C ARG A 123 -5.09 10.28 -12.54
N CYS A 124 -5.00 11.29 -11.70
CA CYS A 124 -4.06 11.39 -10.59
C CYS A 124 -4.80 11.29 -9.25
N VAL A 125 -4.04 11.13 -8.17
CA VAL A 125 -4.59 11.03 -6.81
C VAL A 125 -5.49 12.22 -6.45
N VAL A 126 -5.17 13.43 -6.93
CA VAL A 126 -5.98 14.63 -6.71
C VAL A 126 -7.43 14.45 -7.16
N ASP A 127 -7.65 13.72 -8.26
CA ASP A 127 -8.98 13.51 -8.87
C ASP A 127 -9.87 12.57 -8.05
N MET A 128 -9.34 11.95 -6.97
CA MET A 128 -10.13 11.13 -6.05
C MET A 128 -10.63 11.89 -4.82
N TRP A 129 -9.97 12.98 -4.44
CA TRP A 129 -10.19 13.65 -3.15
C TRP A 129 -10.73 15.07 -3.27
N PHE A 130 -10.36 15.78 -4.33
CA PHE A 130 -10.60 17.20 -4.53
C PHE A 130 -11.48 17.43 -5.75
#